data_AF-A0A3N0CDB6-F1
#
_entry.id   AF-A0A3N0CDB6-F1
#
_cell.length_a   1.000
_cell.length_b   1.000
_cell.length_c   1.000
_cell.angle_alpha   90.00
_cell.angle_beta   90.00
_cell.angle_gamma   90.00
#
_symmetry.space_group_name_H-M   'P 1'
#
loop_
_entity.id
_entity.type
_entity.pdbx_description
1 polymer ?
#
loop_
_entity_poly.entity_id
_entity_poly.type
_entity_poly.pdbx_seq_one_letter_code
_entity_poly.pdbx_strand_id
1 'polypeptide(L)' 'MAMTLRIDDELDQALTELAAAEGTSKQEVIKRAVIERRDRTVRRELINRIANEALVEYADALERLGKA' A
#
# COMPACT_ATOMS: atom_id res chain seq x y z
N MET A 1 -13.47 16.06 -10.69
CA MET A 1 -14.05 14.88 -11.36
C MET A 1 -14.82 14.10 -10.31
N ALA A 2 -16.09 13.75 -10.57
CA ALA A 2 -16.89 12.96 -9.64
C ALA A 2 -16.71 11.46 -9.95
N MET A 3 -16.62 10.65 -8.90
CA MET A 3 -16.56 9.20 -8.99
C MET A 3 -17.87 8.62 -8.46
N THR A 4 -18.50 7.75 -9.24
CA THR A 4 -19.66 6.97 -8.80
C THR A 4 -19.22 5.52 -8.63
N LEU A 5 -19.37 4.98 -7.42
CA LEU A 5 -19.02 3.60 -7.10
C LEU A 5 -20.29 2.84 -6.75
N ARG A 6 -20.47 1.64 -7.31
CA ARG A 6 -21.48 0.71 -6.83
C ARG A 6 -20.88 -0.07 -5.66
N ILE A 7 -21.57 -0.08 -4.55
CA ILE A 7 -21.16 -0.76 -3.31
C ILE A 7 -22.28 -1.68 -2.84
N ASP A 8 -21.91 -2.71 -2.08
CA ASP A 8 -22.84 -3.56 -1.34
C ASP A 8 -23.07 -3.00 0.08
N ASP A 9 -23.98 -3.64 0.82
CA ASP A 9 -24.39 -3.19 2.15
C ASP A 9 -23.24 -3.27 3.17
N GLU A 10 -22.36 -4.27 3.03
CA GLU A 10 -21.20 -4.45 3.90
C GLU A 10 -20.21 -3.28 3.74
N LEU A 11 -19.88 -2.92 2.51
CA LEU A 11 -19.00 -1.80 2.23
C LEU A 11 -19.64 -0.45 2.65
N ASP A 12 -20.95 -0.27 2.45
CA ASP A 12 -21.62 0.96 2.89
C ASP A 12 -21.57 1.13 4.42
N GLN A 13 -21.78 0.04 5.16
CA GLN A 13 -21.71 0.06 6.61
C GLN A 13 -20.29 0.35 7.10
N ALA A 14 -19.28 -0.33 6.57
CA ALA A 14 -17.88 -0.09 6.92
C ALA A 14 -17.46 1.36 6.64
N LEU A 15 -17.87 1.93 5.51
CA LEU A 15 -17.59 3.33 5.17
C LEU A 15 -18.31 4.30 6.10
N THR A 16 -19.53 3.98 6.54
CA THR A 16 -20.28 4.80 7.51
C THR A 16 -19.54 4.86 8.85
N GLU A 17 -19.11 3.72 9.36
CA GLU A 17 -18.40 3.60 10.64
C GLU A 17 -17.06 4.34 10.60
N LEU A 18 -16.26 4.13 9.54
CA LEU A 18 -14.98 4.83 9.37
C LEU A 18 -15.16 6.34 9.19
N ALA A 19 -16.12 6.76 8.37
CA ALA A 19 -16.41 8.18 8.16
C ALA A 19 -16.79 8.88 9.48
N ALA A 20 -17.61 8.22 10.30
CA ALA A 20 -18.01 8.72 11.62
C ALA A 20 -16.81 8.79 12.59
N ALA A 21 -15.98 7.75 12.63
CA ALA A 21 -14.80 7.70 13.49
C ALA A 21 -13.75 8.76 13.11
N GLU A 22 -13.57 9.02 11.81
CA GLU A 22 -12.58 9.97 11.29
C GLU A 22 -13.11 11.41 11.14
N GLY A 23 -14.41 11.63 11.35
CA GLY A 23 -15.05 12.93 11.14
C GLY A 23 -14.96 13.42 9.68
N THR A 24 -15.06 12.49 8.73
CA THR A 24 -14.89 12.76 7.29
C THR A 24 -16.02 12.17 6.46
N SER A 25 -15.98 12.34 5.14
CA SER A 25 -16.97 11.74 4.24
C SER A 25 -16.57 10.33 3.80
N LYS A 26 -17.56 9.47 3.47
CA LYS A 26 -17.32 8.14 2.87
C LYS A 26 -16.39 8.19 1.66
N GLN A 27 -16.53 9.23 0.82
CA GLN A 27 -15.68 9.42 -0.37
C GLN A 27 -14.22 9.69 0.01
N GLU A 28 -13.99 10.50 1.05
CA GLU A 28 -12.63 10.81 1.51
C GLU A 28 -11.98 9.58 2.15
N VAL A 29 -12.73 8.74 2.87
CA VAL A 29 -12.25 7.43 3.37
C VAL A 29 -11.75 6.57 2.21
N ILE A 30 -12.56 6.40 1.16
CA ILE A 30 -12.14 5.61 -0.02
C ILE A 30 -10.90 6.21 -0.67
N LYS A 31 -10.87 7.53 -0.88
CA LYS A 31 -9.75 8.20 -1.53
C LYS A 31 -8.45 7.98 -0.76
N ARG A 32 -8.47 8.15 0.57
CA ARG A 32 -7.31 7.91 1.44
C ARG A 32 -6.88 6.45 1.40
N ALA A 33 -7.83 5.52 1.53
CA ALA A 33 -7.53 4.09 1.48
C ALA A 33 -6.87 3.67 0.15
N VAL A 34 -7.31 4.23 -0.98
CA VAL A 34 -6.72 3.95 -2.30
C VAL A 34 -5.29 4.49 -2.40
N ILE A 35 -5.06 5.75 -1.99
CA ILE A 35 -3.72 6.36 -2.03
C ILE A 35 -2.78 5.60 -1.11
N GLU A 36 -3.21 5.30 0.12
CA GLU A 36 -2.39 4.58 1.08
C GLU A 36 -2.05 3.17 0.59
N ARG A 37 -3.03 2.43 0.03
CA ARG A 37 -2.79 1.11 -0.55
C ARG A 37 -1.79 1.19 -1.71
N ARG A 38 -1.95 2.17 -2.60
CA ARG A 38 -1.02 2.40 -3.72
C ARG A 38 0.39 2.66 -3.21
N ASP A 39 0.56 3.57 -2.26
CA ASP A 39 1.88 3.95 -1.76
C ASP A 39 2.58 2.78 -1.04
N ARG A 40 1.82 1.97 -0.29
CA ARG A 40 2.33 0.73 0.31
C ARG A 40 2.80 -0.29 -0.74
N THR A 41 2.05 -0.45 -1.83
CA THR A 41 2.40 -1.38 -2.92
C THR A 41 3.60 -0.89 -3.71
N VAL A 42 3.58 0.37 -4.17
CA VAL A 42 4.66 0.96 -4.97
C VAL A 42 5.97 0.99 -4.18
N ARG A 43 5.92 1.35 -2.89
CA ARG A 43 7.11 1.33 -2.03
C ARG A 43 7.71 -0.07 -1.92
N ARG A 44 6.89 -1.10 -1.76
CA ARG A 44 7.34 -2.49 -1.66
C ARG A 44 8.02 -2.95 -2.96
N GLU A 45 7.41 -2.64 -4.10
CA GLU A 45 7.99 -2.97 -5.41
C GLU A 45 9.33 -2.26 -5.66
N LEU A 46 9.43 -0.98 -5.27
CA LEU A 46 10.67 -0.23 -5.37
C LEU A 46 11.77 -0.83 -4.49
N ILE A 47 11.45 -1.15 -3.23
CA ILE A 47 12.40 -1.79 -2.31
C ILE A 47 12.87 -3.13 -2.88
N ASN A 48 11.95 -3.96 -3.35
CA ASN A 48 12.30 -5.26 -3.92
C ASN A 48 13.20 -5.12 -5.16
N ARG A 49 12.94 -4.13 -6.01
CA ARG A 49 13.77 -3.86 -7.19
C ARG A 49 15.20 -3.49 -6.80
N ILE A 50 15.36 -2.50 -5.93
CA ILE A 50 16.68 -2.04 -5.46
C ILE A 50 17.41 -3.17 -4.73
N ALA A 51 16.71 -3.94 -3.89
CA ALA A 51 17.28 -5.08 -3.19
C ALA A 51 17.79 -6.14 -4.18
N ASN A 52 17.02 -6.47 -5.21
CA ASN A 52 17.44 -7.43 -6.23
C ASN A 52 18.67 -6.94 -7.01
N GLU A 53 18.73 -5.65 -7.35
CA GLU A 53 19.90 -5.05 -8.01
C GLU A 53 21.14 -5.12 -7.10
N ALA A 54 21.01 -4.71 -5.83
CA ALA A 54 22.10 -4.74 -4.86
C ALA A 54 22.56 -6.17 -4.52
N LEU A 55 21.64 -7.14 -4.44
CA LEU A 55 22.00 -8.55 -4.20
C LEU A 55 22.87 -9.11 -5.33
N VAL A 56 22.63 -8.70 -6.57
CA VAL A 56 23.47 -9.09 -7.72
C VAL A 56 24.82 -8.38 -7.64
N GLU A 57 24.84 -7.08 -7.36
CA GLU A 57 26.06 -6.28 -7.30
C GLU A 57 27.02 -6.75 -6.18
N TYR A 58 26.47 -7.12 -5.03
CA TYR A 58 27.24 -7.50 -3.84
C TYR A 58 27.24 -9.01 -3.56
N ALA A 59 26.91 -9.85 -4.53
CA ALA A 59 26.74 -11.30 -4.36
C ALA A 59 27.95 -11.97 -3.67
N ASP A 60 29.17 -11.69 -4.15
CA ASP A 60 30.39 -12.28 -3.60
C ASP A 60 30.69 -11.80 -2.17
N ALA A 61 30.39 -10.54 -1.87
CA ALA A 61 30.59 -9.97 -0.53
C ALA A 61 29.60 -10.58 0.47
N LEU A 62 28.34 -10.76 0.05
CA LEU A 62 27.30 -11.40 0.85
C LEU A 62 27.57 -12.89 1.07
N GLU A 63 28.06 -13.60 0.06
CA GLU A 63 28.44 -15.01 0.18
C GLU A 63 29.56 -15.21 1.21
N ARG A 64 30.55 -14.30 1.23
CA ARG A 64 31.62 -14.32 2.23
C ARG A 64 31.11 -13.98 3.63
N LEU A 65 30.16 -13.04 3.75
CA LEU A 65 29.55 -12.67 5.03
C LEU A 65 28.74 -13.82 5.64
N GLY A 66 28.03 -14.60 4.81
CA GLY A 66 27.22 -15.75 5.27
C GLY A 66 28.03 -17.01 5.61
N LYS A 67 29.33 -17.03 5.32
CA LYS A 67 30.26 -18.13 5.63
C LYS A 67 31.05 -17.92 6.93
N ALA A 68 30.93 -16.75 7.58
CA ALA A 68 31.51 -16.43 8.87
C ALA A 68 30.52 -16.72 10.01
#